data_AF-L5MFZ7-F1
#
_entry.id   AF-L5MFZ7-F1
#
_cell.length_a   1.000
_cell.length_b   1.000
_cell.length_c   1.000
_cell.angle_alpha   90.00
_cell.angle_beta   90.00
_cell.angle_gamma   90.00
#
_symmetry.space_group_name_H-M   'P 1'
#
loop_
_entity.id
_entity.type
_entity.pdbx_description
1 polymer ?
#
loop_
_entity_poly.entity_id
_entity_poly.type
_entity_poly.pdbx_seq_one_letter_code
_entity_poly.pdbx_strand_id
1 'polypeptide(L)' 'MKGVPHQTRLKRIAKERQKQYNCLTQRIERERKLFVIAQKIQTRKDLLDKTRKVKVKKETVNSPAIYKFQSRRKR' A
#
# COMPACT_ATOMS: atom_id res chain seq x y z
N MET A 1 -6.96 -47.12 21.88
CA MET A 1 -7.53 -45.74 21.87
C MET A 1 -6.41 -44.70 21.80
N LYS A 2 -5.82 -44.42 20.64
CA LYS A 2 -4.79 -43.37 20.45
C LYS A 2 -4.97 -42.74 19.07
N GLY A 3 -5.76 -41.66 18.96
CA GLY A 3 -6.01 -41.00 17.66
C GLY A 3 -6.70 -39.63 17.75
N VAL A 4 -7.49 -39.40 18.80
CA VAL A 4 -8.25 -38.15 19.02
C VAL A 4 -7.38 -36.89 19.31
N PRO A 5 -6.24 -36.94 20.03
CA PRO A 5 -5.48 -35.72 20.33
C PRO A 5 -4.68 -35.17 19.14
N HIS A 6 -4.39 -36.01 18.13
CA HIS A 6 -3.63 -35.58 16.96
C HIS A 6 -4.49 -34.75 16.00
N GLN A 7 -5.71 -35.21 15.70
CA GLN A 7 -6.61 -34.50 14.79
C GLN A 7 -7.02 -33.12 15.32
N THR A 8 -7.26 -33.00 16.64
CA THR A 8 -7.61 -31.73 17.28
C THR A 8 -6.44 -30.75 17.30
N ARG A 9 -5.22 -31.26 17.53
CA ARG A 9 -3.99 -30.47 17.43
C ARG A 9 -3.74 -29.97 16.01
N LEU A 10 -3.91 -30.81 15.00
CA LEU A 10 -3.79 -30.42 13.59
C LEU A 10 -4.80 -29.34 13.20
N LYS A 11 -6.06 -29.46 13.62
CA LYS A 11 -7.09 -28.43 13.40
C LYS A 11 -6.73 -27.10 14.05
N ARG A 12 -6.15 -27.13 15.26
CA ARG A 12 -5.70 -25.91 15.96
C ARG A 12 -4.58 -25.21 15.19
N ILE A 13 -3.57 -25.97 14.75
CA ILE A 13 -2.45 -25.45 13.95
C ILE A 13 -2.95 -24.85 12.64
N ALA A 14 -3.89 -25.50 11.95
CA ALA A 14 -4.47 -24.96 10.72
C ALA A 14 -5.20 -23.63 10.96
N LYS A 15 -5.97 -23.52 12.04
CA LYS A 15 -6.66 -22.28 12.43
C LYS A 15 -5.68 -21.15 12.76
N GLU A 16 -4.59 -21.47 13.47
CA GLU A 16 -3.53 -20.49 13.77
C GLU A 16 -2.85 -20.01 12.48
N ARG A 17 -2.49 -20.91 11.57
CA ARG A 17 -1.92 -20.55 10.25
C ARG A 17 -2.86 -19.62 9.48
N GLN A 18 -4.14 -19.96 9.39
CA GLN A 18 -5.12 -19.12 8.71
C GLN A 18 -5.22 -17.72 9.34
N LYS A 19 -5.21 -17.64 10.67
CA LYS A 19 -5.19 -16.35 11.38
C LYS A 19 -3.96 -15.53 11.00
N GLN A 20 -2.78 -16.15 10.98
CA GLN A 20 -1.54 -15.46 10.60
C GLN A 20 -1.59 -14.97 9.14
N TYR A 21 -2.06 -15.79 8.21
CA TYR A 21 -2.22 -15.37 6.81
C TYR A 21 -3.21 -14.22 6.67
N ASN A 22 -4.35 -14.27 7.36
CA ASN A 22 -5.32 -13.17 7.35
C ASN A 22 -4.71 -11.87 7.87
N CYS A 23 -3.95 -11.94 8.98
CA CYS A 23 -3.24 -10.79 9.52
C CYS A 23 -2.18 -10.24 8.54
N LEU A 24 -1.46 -11.12 7.86
CA LEU A 24 -0.45 -10.74 6.86
C LEU A 24 -1.10 -10.05 5.65
N THR A 25 -2.18 -10.61 5.10
CA THR A 25 -2.92 -10.03 3.97
C THR A 25 -3.41 -8.63 4.31
N GLN A 26 -4.02 -8.46 5.49
CA GLN A 26 -4.48 -7.15 5.95
C GLN A 26 -3.34 -6.13 6.07
N ARG A 27 -2.16 -6.56 6.57
CA ARG A 27 -0.98 -5.70 6.65
C ARG A 27 -0.51 -5.25 5.27
N ILE A 28 -0.40 -6.18 4.33
CA ILE A 28 0.02 -5.89 2.95
C ILE A 28 -0.96 -4.91 2.28
N GLU A 29 -2.26 -5.13 2.45
CA GLU A 29 -3.27 -4.21 1.90
C GLU A 29 -3.19 -2.82 2.53
N ARG A 30 -3.00 -2.75 3.84
CA ARG A 30 -2.84 -1.47 4.55
C ARG A 30 -1.58 -0.74 4.08
N GLU A 31 -0.47 -1.44 3.94
CA GLU A 31 0.79 -0.88 3.45
C GLU A 31 0.63 -0.32 2.04
N ARG A 32 0.00 -1.07 1.12
CA ARG A 32 -0.31 -0.60 -0.24
C ARG A 32 -1.16 0.67 -0.24
N LYS A 33 -2.20 0.74 0.59
CA LYS A 33 -3.05 1.94 0.71
C LYS A 33 -2.27 3.14 1.24
N LEU A 34 -1.48 2.93 2.30
CA LEU A 34 -0.66 3.99 2.89
C LEU A 34 0.42 4.49 1.93
N PHE A 35 1.02 3.60 1.13
CA PHE A 35 1.99 3.96 0.12
C PHE A 35 1.41 4.94 -0.91
N VAL A 36 0.21 4.67 -1.41
CA VAL A 36 -0.49 5.60 -2.34
C VAL A 36 -0.79 6.94 -1.67
N ILE A 37 -1.23 6.93 -0.41
CA ILE A 37 -1.48 8.17 0.36
C ILE A 37 -0.18 8.97 0.52
N ALA A 38 0.93 8.34 0.88
CA ALA A 38 2.22 8.98 1.01
C ALA A 38 2.68 9.62 -0.31
N GLN A 39 2.53 8.91 -1.43
CA GLN A 39 2.82 9.45 -2.76
C GLN A 39 1.96 10.67 -3.09
N LYS A 40 0.66 10.64 -2.76
CA LYS A 40 -0.26 11.77 -2.96
C LYS A 40 0.16 12.98 -2.14
N ILE A 41 0.55 12.78 -0.88
CA ILE A 41 1.06 13.84 -0.01
C ILE A 41 2.35 14.43 -0.59
N GLN A 42 3.30 13.59 -1.01
CA GLN A 42 4.55 14.05 -1.60
C GLN A 42 4.30 14.85 -2.88
N THR A 43 3.44 14.34 -3.77
CA THR A 43 3.05 15.05 -4.98
C THR A 43 2.48 16.43 -4.65
N ARG A 44 1.60 16.54 -3.64
CA ARG A 44 1.07 17.84 -3.19
C ARG A 44 2.17 18.78 -2.72
N LYS A 45 3.16 18.29 -1.98
CA LYS A 45 4.34 19.08 -1.57
C LYS A 45 5.12 19.58 -2.79
N ASP A 46 5.37 18.71 -3.77
CA ASP A 46 6.09 19.08 -4.99
C ASP A 46 5.31 20.11 -5.82
N LEU A 47 3.97 20.07 -5.78
CA LEU A 47 3.11 21.04 -6.46
C LEU A 47 3.10 22.44 -5.81
N LEU A 48 3.52 22.57 -4.54
CA LEU A 48 3.69 23.88 -3.90
C LEU A 48 4.85 24.67 -4.51
N ASP A 49 5.76 24.00 -5.21
CA ASP A 49 6.84 24.67 -5.94
C ASP A 49 6.28 25.52 -7.10
N LYS A 50 6.84 26.73 -7.26
CA LYS A 50 6.43 27.73 -8.27
C LYS A 50 6.91 27.37 -9.68
N THR A 51 7.54 26.22 -9.86
CA THR A 51 7.95 25.69 -11.16
C THR A 51 6.75 25.52 -12.09
N ARG A 52 6.94 25.88 -13.37
CA ARG A 52 5.91 25.68 -14.40
C ARG A 52 5.66 24.19 -14.58
N LYS A 53 4.39 23.80 -14.54
CA LYS A 53 3.96 22.40 -14.57
C LYS A 53 2.66 22.24 -15.34
N VAL A 54 2.52 21.11 -16.02
CA VAL A 54 1.30 20.73 -16.75
C VAL A 54 0.81 19.39 -16.22
N LYS A 55 -0.48 19.30 -15.90
CA LYS A 55 -1.11 18.04 -15.48
C LYS A 55 -1.27 17.14 -16.70
N VAL A 56 -0.65 15.97 -16.67
CA VAL A 56 -0.68 14.99 -17.77
C VAL A 56 -1.72 13.90 -17.52
N LYS A 57 -1.84 13.44 -16.27
CA LYS A 57 -2.84 12.45 -15.87
C LYS A 57 -3.57 12.86 -14.60
N LYS A 58 -4.86 12.53 -14.54
CA LYS A 58 -5.71 12.78 -13.36
C LYS A 58 -5.34 11.82 -12.22
N GLU A 59 -5.69 12.23 -11.00
CA GLU A 59 -5.54 11.39 -9.81
C GLU A 59 -6.52 10.23 -9.89
N THR A 60 -6.09 9.04 -9.44
CA THR A 60 -6.97 7.87 -9.30
C THR A 60 -6.97 7.39 -7.86
N VAL A 61 -7.78 6.37 -7.55
CA VAL A 61 -7.78 5.75 -6.22
C VAL A 61 -6.40 5.13 -5.91
N ASN A 62 -5.76 4.54 -6.91
CA ASN A 62 -4.54 3.75 -6.77
C ASN A 62 -3.25 4.52 -7.08
N SER A 63 -3.34 5.74 -7.62
CA SER A 63 -2.17 6.50 -8.01
C SER A 63 -2.35 8.02 -7.83
N PRO A 64 -1.27 8.76 -7.52
CA PRO A 64 -1.30 10.22 -7.57
C PRO A 64 -1.50 10.75 -9.00
N ALA A 65 -1.87 12.02 -9.13
CA ALA A 65 -1.86 12.71 -10.42
C ALA A 65 -0.42 12.89 -10.91
N ILE A 66 -0.22 12.77 -12.23
CA ILE A 66 1.10 12.91 -12.84
C ILE A 66 1.22 14.28 -13.51
N TYR A 67 2.29 14.98 -13.20
CA TYR A 67 2.62 16.30 -13.72
C TYR A 67 3.94 16.25 -14.48
N LYS A 68 4.01 16.98 -15.60
CA LYS A 68 5.26 17.25 -16.31
C LYS A 68 5.74 18.63 -15.88
N PHE A 69 6.85 18.66 -15.17
CA PHE A 69 7.54 19.89 -14.81
C PHE A 69 8.42 20.36 -15.96
N GLN A 70 8.54 21.67 -16.13
CA GLN A 70 9.51 22.22 -17.08
C GLN A 70 10.93 21.80 -16.66
N SER A 71 11.72 21.30 -17.62
CA SER A 71 13.13 20.95 -17.40
C SER A 71 13.96 22.21 -17.21
N ARG A 72 14.01 22.72 -15.98
CA ARG A 72 14.85 23.85 -15.58
C ARG A 72 15.48 23.55 -14.23
N ARG A 73 16.77 23.85 -14.08
CA ARG A 73 17.46 23.73 -12.78
C ARG A 73 16.86 24.73 -11.79
N LYS A 74 16.71 24.29 -10.53
CA LYS A 74 16.47 25.23 -9.42
C LYS A 74 17.75 26.05 -9.23
N ARG A 75 17.62 27.38 -9.25
CA ARG A 75 18.72 28.28 -8.97
C ARG A 75 18.96 28.33 -7.47
#